data_AF-A0A2V7K6Q0-F1
#
_entry.id   AF-A0A2V7K6Q0-F1
#
_cell.length_a   1.000
_cell.length_b   1.000
_cell.length_c   1.000
_cell.angle_alpha   90.00
_cell.angle_beta   90.00
_cell.angle_gamma   90.00
#
_symmetry.space_group_name_H-M   'P 1'
#
loop_
_entity.id
_entity.type
_entity.pdbx_description
1 polymer ?
#
loop_
_entity_poly.entity_id
_entity_poly.type
_entity_poly.pdbx_seq_one_letter_code
_entity_poly.pdbx_strand_id
1 'polypeptide(L)'
;MRRFPAAVLGLAALALPLPAAGQAWNSDAALALARRAIARRSGAARDTALHDYKAQAHGFLFFLGAFGEGLADPPRLIKADQLELEVYWRAPASSKQRVIGWRDRAELPTDINYHRDHLGIIQNDFGPAMRLGEGDEVRDVPHPLSPLGLDVYDFALGDTTTIVFPEREVRVVA
;
A
#
# COMPACT_ATOMS: atom_id res chain seq x y z
N MET A 1 -20.14 66.90 -35.63
CA MET A 1 -19.20 66.55 -34.53
C MET A 1 -19.25 65.04 -34.32
N ARG A 2 -18.17 64.34 -34.67
CA ARG A 2 -17.98 62.88 -34.55
C ARG A 2 -17.91 62.48 -33.06
N ARG A 3 -18.66 61.46 -32.66
CA ARG A 3 -18.44 60.73 -31.39
C ARG A 3 -18.01 59.31 -31.74
N PHE A 4 -16.78 58.95 -31.39
CA PHE A 4 -16.23 57.60 -31.55
C PHE A 4 -16.82 56.68 -30.46
N PRO A 5 -17.21 55.43 -30.76
CA PRO A 5 -17.57 54.48 -29.72
C PRO A 5 -16.28 53.96 -29.05
N ALA A 6 -16.29 53.92 -27.72
CA ALA A 6 -15.22 53.33 -26.93
C ALA A 6 -15.14 51.82 -27.21
N ALA A 7 -14.00 51.35 -27.71
CA ALA A 7 -13.72 49.93 -27.85
C ALA A 7 -13.47 49.33 -26.46
N VAL A 8 -14.35 48.42 -26.02
CA VAL A 8 -14.12 47.59 -24.85
C VAL A 8 -13.15 46.48 -25.28
N LEU A 9 -11.89 46.55 -24.85
CA LEU A 9 -10.95 45.43 -24.94
C LEU A 9 -11.35 44.41 -23.88
N GLY A 10 -11.96 43.30 -24.31
CA GLY A 10 -12.15 42.12 -23.46
C GLY A 10 -10.81 41.44 -23.20
N LEU A 11 -10.37 41.42 -21.94
CA LEU A 11 -9.22 40.64 -21.51
C LEU A 11 -9.64 39.16 -21.46
N ALA A 12 -9.40 38.41 -22.53
CA ALA A 12 -9.56 36.97 -22.52
C ALA A 12 -8.43 36.35 -21.69
N ALA A 13 -8.73 35.98 -20.44
CA ALA A 13 -7.82 35.19 -19.62
C ALA A 13 -7.66 33.80 -20.29
N LEU A 14 -6.50 33.54 -20.89
CA LEU A 14 -6.10 32.18 -21.26
C LEU A 14 -5.96 31.37 -19.96
N ALA A 15 -6.99 30.58 -19.66
CA ALA A 15 -6.86 29.49 -18.69
C ALA A 15 -5.94 28.43 -19.31
N LEU A 16 -4.65 28.49 -19.00
CA LEU A 16 -3.73 27.41 -19.30
C LEU A 16 -4.17 26.18 -18.52
N PRO A 17 -4.45 25.04 -19.18
CA PRO A 17 -4.80 23.82 -18.46
C PRO A 17 -3.60 23.41 -17.61
N LEU A 18 -3.80 23.36 -16.29
CA LEU A 18 -2.81 22.77 -15.40
C LEU A 18 -2.70 21.28 -15.78
N PRO A 19 -1.48 20.74 -15.95
CA PRO A 19 -1.32 19.32 -16.23
C PRO A 19 -1.98 18.56 -15.08
N ALA A 20 -2.85 17.60 -15.40
CA ALA A 20 -3.25 16.59 -14.43
C ALA A 20 -1.95 15.99 -13.88
N ALA A 21 -1.70 16.18 -12.59
CA ALA A 21 -0.46 15.73 -11.97
C ALA A 21 -0.41 14.21 -12.07
N GLY A 22 0.29 13.70 -13.08
CA GLY A 22 0.69 12.29 -13.12
C GLY A 22 1.47 11.99 -11.84
N GLN A 23 1.32 10.77 -11.33
CA GLN A 23 1.98 10.35 -10.11
C GLN A 23 3.51 10.49 -10.25
N ALA A 24 4.11 11.35 -9.42
CA ALA A 24 5.54 11.61 -9.44
C ALA A 24 6.28 10.59 -8.57
N TRP A 25 6.74 9.52 -9.20
CA TRP A 25 7.58 8.49 -8.59
C TRP A 25 8.96 9.04 -8.24
N ASN A 26 9.48 8.59 -7.09
CA ASN A 26 10.82 8.87 -6.57
C ASN A 26 11.18 10.35 -6.48
N SER A 27 10.18 11.24 -6.32
CA SER A 27 10.44 12.64 -6.00
C SER A 27 11.21 12.78 -4.69
N ASP A 28 11.99 13.85 -4.54
CA ASP A 28 12.76 14.10 -3.31
C ASP A 28 11.89 14.07 -2.06
N ALA A 29 10.65 14.58 -2.15
CA ALA A 29 9.68 14.55 -1.07
C ALA A 29 9.22 13.12 -0.73
N ALA A 30 8.95 12.28 -1.73
CA ALA A 30 8.57 10.88 -1.54
C ALA A 30 9.71 10.08 -0.88
N LEU A 31 10.92 10.19 -1.41
CA LEU A 31 12.10 9.51 -0.88
C LEU A 31 12.47 10.02 0.53
N ALA A 32 12.35 11.31 0.80
CA ALA A 32 12.56 11.86 2.14
C ALA A 32 11.53 11.33 3.15
N LEU A 33 10.27 11.17 2.75
CA LEU A 33 9.25 10.55 3.59
C LEU A 33 9.56 9.06 3.83
N ALA A 34 9.91 8.31 2.79
CA ALA A 34 10.30 6.90 2.89
C ALA A 34 11.48 6.70 3.86
N ARG A 35 12.54 7.50 3.73
CA ARG A 35 13.69 7.49 4.66
C ARG A 35 13.28 7.74 6.12
N ARG A 36 12.42 8.73 6.37
CA ARG A 36 11.89 8.98 7.73
C ARG A 36 11.08 7.80 8.26
N ALA A 37 10.25 7.19 7.40
CA ALA A 37 9.45 6.03 7.77
C ALA A 37 10.34 4.82 8.10
N ILE A 38 11.39 4.56 7.32
CA ILE A 38 12.41 3.54 7.59
C ILE A 38 13.07 3.79 8.96
N ALA A 39 13.56 5.01 9.20
CA ALA A 39 14.20 5.36 10.47
C ALA A 39 13.25 5.16 11.67
N ARG A 40 11.99 5.57 11.55
CA ARG A 40 10.97 5.38 12.59
C ARG A 40 10.69 3.90 12.83
N ARG A 41 10.58 3.10 11.77
CA ARG A 41 10.30 1.66 11.84
C ARG A 41 11.46 0.91 12.50
N SER A 42 12.70 1.17 12.10
CA SER A 42 13.91 0.59 12.70
C SER A 42 14.10 0.99 14.16
N GLY A 43 13.62 2.17 14.56
CA GLY A 43 13.60 2.60 15.96
C GLY A 43 12.50 1.94 16.79
N ALA A 44 11.28 1.77 16.24
CA ALA A 44 10.16 1.11 16.92
C ALA A 44 10.44 -0.36 17.24
N ALA A 45 11.20 -1.07 16.39
CA ALA A 45 11.69 -2.42 16.67
C ALA A 45 12.56 -2.53 17.94
N ARG A 46 13.03 -1.39 18.47
CA ARG A 46 13.83 -1.31 19.71
C ARG A 46 13.00 -0.92 20.93
N ASP A 47 11.71 -0.63 20.75
CA ASP A 47 10.80 -0.29 21.85
C ASP A 47 10.44 -1.56 22.61
N THR A 48 11.12 -1.77 23.74
CA THR A 48 10.96 -2.97 24.58
C THR A 48 9.68 -2.97 25.42
N ALA A 49 8.87 -1.91 25.36
CA ALA A 49 7.64 -1.81 26.15
C ALA A 49 6.45 -2.52 25.50
N LEU A 50 6.51 -2.84 24.20
CA LEU A 50 5.47 -3.62 23.53
C LEU A 50 5.57 -5.10 23.93
N HIS A 51 4.69 -5.55 24.82
CA HIS A 51 4.68 -6.92 25.30
C HIS A 51 3.75 -7.84 24.50
N ASP A 52 2.61 -7.31 24.04
CA ASP A 52 1.65 -8.02 23.23
C ASP A 52 0.75 -7.05 22.45
N TYR A 53 0.11 -7.56 21.39
CA TYR A 53 -0.96 -6.88 20.70
C TYR A 53 -2.00 -7.85 20.13
N LYS A 54 -3.21 -7.33 19.91
CA LYS A 54 -4.25 -7.95 19.10
C LYS A 54 -4.65 -7.00 17.97
N ALA A 55 -4.73 -7.53 16.76
CA ALA A 55 -5.22 -6.81 15.59
C ALA A 55 -6.30 -7.63 14.86
N GLN A 56 -7.19 -6.93 14.17
CA GLN A 56 -8.10 -7.53 13.19
C GLN A 56 -7.65 -7.08 11.80
N ALA A 57 -7.65 -8.01 10.86
CA ALA A 57 -7.38 -7.71 9.46
C ALA A 57 -8.45 -8.32 8.57
N HIS A 58 -8.74 -7.59 7.49
CA HIS A 58 -9.66 -7.99 6.44
C HIS A 58 -8.92 -7.83 5.11
N GLY A 59 -8.91 -8.88 4.30
CA GLY A 59 -8.21 -8.91 3.03
C GLY A 59 -8.94 -9.72 1.96
N PHE A 60 -8.44 -9.58 0.72
CA PHE A 60 -8.91 -10.31 -0.44
C PHE A 60 -7.73 -10.98 -1.14
N LEU A 61 -7.93 -12.22 -1.58
CA LEU A 61 -7.00 -12.99 -2.39
C LEU A 61 -7.64 -13.21 -3.76
N PHE A 62 -6.92 -12.81 -4.81
CA PHE A 62 -7.37 -12.99 -6.19
C PHE A 62 -6.42 -13.94 -6.90
N PHE A 63 -6.97 -15.03 -7.43
CA PHE A 63 -6.26 -15.96 -8.29
C PHE A 63 -6.56 -15.58 -9.74
N LEU A 64 -5.55 -15.03 -10.42
CA LEU A 64 -5.63 -14.66 -11.82
C LEU A 64 -4.95 -15.73 -12.68
N GLY A 65 -5.61 -16.16 -13.75
CA GLY A 65 -5.04 -17.05 -14.76
C GLY A 65 -4.73 -16.29 -16.04
N ALA A 66 -3.51 -16.41 -16.55
CA ALA A 66 -3.19 -16.01 -17.92
C ALA A 66 -3.51 -17.16 -18.88
N PHE A 67 -4.16 -16.85 -20.00
CA PHE A 67 -4.65 -17.82 -20.97
C PHE A 67 -4.20 -17.45 -22.40
N GLY A 68 -4.51 -18.31 -23.37
CA GLY A 68 -4.15 -18.09 -24.78
C GLY A 68 -2.75 -18.61 -25.13
N GLU A 69 -2.50 -18.77 -26.44
CA GLU A 69 -1.20 -19.19 -26.94
C GLU A 69 -0.13 -18.15 -26.55
N GLY A 70 0.93 -18.61 -25.89
CA GLY A 70 1.97 -17.71 -25.38
C GLY A 70 1.53 -16.75 -24.26
N LEU A 71 0.40 -17.02 -23.56
CA LEU A 71 -0.14 -16.15 -22.50
C LEU A 71 -0.53 -14.75 -22.99
N ALA A 72 -0.93 -14.64 -24.26
CA ALA A 72 -1.24 -13.36 -24.89
C ALA A 72 -2.56 -12.72 -24.41
N ASP A 73 -3.49 -13.51 -23.85
CA ASP A 73 -4.73 -12.95 -23.31
C ASP A 73 -4.47 -12.27 -21.96
N PRO A 74 -5.18 -11.16 -21.68
CA PRO A 74 -5.17 -10.56 -20.35
C PRO A 74 -5.55 -11.59 -19.26
N PRO A 75 -4.92 -11.55 -18.09
CA PRO A 75 -5.27 -12.44 -16.99
C PRO A 75 -6.74 -12.31 -16.61
N ARG A 76 -7.42 -13.45 -16.42
CA ARG A 76 -8.83 -13.52 -16.00
C ARG A 76 -8.92 -14.02 -14.57
N LEU A 77 -9.91 -13.53 -13.83
CA LEU A 77 -10.17 -13.97 -12.47
C LEU A 77 -10.69 -15.42 -12.48
N ILE A 78 -9.97 -16.31 -11.79
CA ILE A 78 -10.36 -17.70 -11.58
C ILE A 78 -11.14 -17.84 -10.28
N LYS A 79 -10.63 -17.25 -9.20
CA LYS A 79 -11.15 -17.39 -7.84
C LYS A 79 -10.86 -16.13 -7.03
N ALA A 80 -11.81 -15.73 -6.19
CA ALA A 80 -11.67 -14.64 -5.24
C ALA A 80 -12.08 -15.11 -3.85
N ASP A 81 -11.17 -14.97 -2.90
CA ASP A 81 -11.42 -15.29 -1.50
C ASP A 81 -11.34 -14.02 -0.66
N GLN A 82 -12.30 -13.84 0.24
CA GLN A 82 -12.31 -12.79 1.25
C GLN A 82 -12.03 -13.43 2.62
N LEU A 83 -11.06 -12.90 3.35
CA LEU A 83 -10.63 -13.41 4.65
C LEU A 83 -10.74 -12.33 5.71
N GLU A 84 -11.27 -12.72 6.87
CA GLU A 84 -11.26 -11.93 8.09
C GLU A 84 -10.48 -12.68 9.17
N LEU A 85 -9.51 -12.00 9.76
CA LEU A 85 -8.46 -12.58 10.60
C LEU A 85 -8.32 -11.80 11.90
N GLU A 86 -8.12 -12.54 12.99
CA GLU A 86 -7.52 -12.00 14.20
C GLU A 86 -6.06 -12.42 14.28
N VAL A 87 -5.18 -11.46 14.56
CA VAL A 87 -3.77 -11.71 14.83
C VAL A 87 -3.42 -11.27 16.23
N TYR A 88 -2.71 -12.16 16.89
CA TYR A 88 -2.15 -11.99 18.20
C TYR A 88 -0.65 -12.09 18.07
N TRP A 89 0.04 -11.21 18.75
CA TRP A 89 1.48 -11.30 18.91
C TRP A 89 1.82 -11.05 20.37
N ARG A 90 2.89 -11.70 20.83
CA ARG A 90 3.46 -11.53 22.16
C ARG A 90 4.97 -11.68 22.10
N ALA A 91 5.66 -10.76 22.76
CA ALA A 91 7.10 -10.81 22.93
C ALA A 91 7.54 -12.12 23.64
N PRO A 92 8.70 -12.69 23.30
CA PRO A 92 9.65 -12.18 22.30
C PRO A 92 9.38 -12.67 20.86
N ALA A 93 8.62 -13.74 20.65
CA ALA A 93 8.46 -14.34 19.32
C ALA A 93 7.26 -15.31 19.25
N SER A 94 6.14 -14.98 19.91
CA SER A 94 4.93 -15.79 19.85
C SER A 94 3.88 -15.06 19.03
N SER A 95 3.41 -15.72 17.98
CA SER A 95 2.31 -15.21 17.17
C SER A 95 1.22 -16.27 17.00
N LYS A 96 0.00 -15.79 16.79
CA LYS A 96 -1.15 -16.64 16.47
C LYS A 96 -2.07 -15.90 15.51
N GLN A 97 -2.48 -16.60 14.47
CA GLN A 97 -3.54 -16.15 13.57
C GLN A 97 -4.78 -17.03 13.75
N ARG A 98 -5.95 -16.40 13.66
CA ARG A 98 -7.23 -17.10 13.63
C ARG A 98 -8.08 -16.55 12.50
N VAL A 99 -8.49 -17.41 11.58
CA VAL A 99 -9.53 -17.08 10.60
C VAL A 99 -10.87 -17.02 11.32
N ILE A 100 -11.49 -15.84 11.35
CA ILE A 100 -12.79 -15.61 11.99
C ILE A 100 -13.92 -15.49 10.97
N GLY A 101 -13.59 -15.19 9.70
CA GLY A 101 -14.54 -15.12 8.61
C GLY A 101 -13.89 -15.50 7.29
N TRP A 102 -14.65 -16.17 6.43
CA TRP A 102 -14.19 -16.57 5.09
C TRP A 102 -15.36 -16.59 4.12
N ARG A 103 -15.14 -15.97 2.95
CA ARG A 103 -16.02 -16.11 1.79
C ARG A 103 -15.19 -16.58 0.61
N ASP A 104 -15.58 -17.71 0.05
CA ASP A 104 -14.96 -18.31 -1.11
C ASP A 104 -15.87 -18.13 -2.33
N ARG A 105 -15.30 -17.66 -3.45
CA ARG A 105 -15.98 -17.64 -4.74
C ARG A 105 -15.06 -18.08 -5.89
N ALA A 106 -15.44 -19.15 -6.58
CA ALA A 106 -14.87 -19.51 -7.88
C ALA A 106 -15.67 -18.82 -9.01
N GLU A 107 -14.97 -18.16 -9.93
CA GLU A 107 -15.55 -17.57 -11.15
C GLU A 107 -15.36 -18.51 -12.36
N LEU A 108 -14.29 -19.31 -12.34
CA LEU A 108 -14.01 -20.35 -13.34
C LEU A 108 -13.77 -21.70 -12.62
N PRO A 109 -14.03 -22.85 -13.28
CA PRO A 109 -13.73 -24.15 -12.72
C PRO A 109 -12.26 -24.25 -12.28
N THR A 110 -12.05 -24.67 -11.04
CA THR A 110 -10.71 -24.73 -10.43
C THR A 110 -10.70 -25.71 -9.26
N ASP A 111 -9.53 -26.30 -9.01
CA ASP A 111 -9.20 -27.12 -7.85
C ASP A 111 -8.16 -26.45 -6.93
N ILE A 112 -7.92 -25.15 -7.12
CA ILE A 112 -6.97 -24.36 -6.33
C ILE A 112 -7.31 -24.50 -4.84
N ASN A 113 -6.36 -25.07 -4.11
CA ASN A 113 -6.38 -25.21 -2.67
C ASN A 113 -5.09 -24.64 -2.09
N TYR A 114 -5.16 -23.97 -0.95
CA TYR A 114 -4.04 -23.26 -0.35
C TYR A 114 -4.19 -23.16 1.17
N HIS A 115 -3.06 -22.89 1.83
CA HIS A 115 -2.98 -22.67 3.26
C HIS A 115 -3.49 -21.27 3.61
N ARG A 116 -4.79 -21.19 3.94
CA ARG A 116 -5.50 -19.94 4.26
C ARG A 116 -4.93 -19.22 5.48
N ASP A 117 -4.43 -19.98 6.44
CA ASP A 117 -3.75 -19.50 7.62
C ASP A 117 -2.36 -18.90 7.33
N HIS A 118 -1.80 -19.14 6.14
CA HIS A 118 -0.54 -18.53 5.73
C HIS A 118 -0.75 -17.15 5.09
N LEU A 119 -1.87 -16.88 4.41
CA LEU A 119 -1.99 -15.71 3.52
C LEU A 119 -2.56 -14.42 4.15
N GLY A 120 -2.37 -14.26 5.45
CA GLY A 120 -3.08 -13.23 6.21
C GLY A 120 -2.30 -11.95 6.48
N ILE A 121 -1.19 -12.07 7.19
CA ILE A 121 -0.45 -10.95 7.76
C ILE A 121 1.04 -11.31 7.77
N ILE A 122 1.89 -10.38 7.33
CA ILE A 122 3.33 -10.47 7.55
C ILE A 122 3.59 -10.16 9.02
N GLN A 123 3.71 -11.23 9.82
CA GLN A 123 3.86 -11.14 11.29
C GLN A 123 5.28 -10.77 11.72
N ASN A 124 6.21 -10.56 10.78
CA ASN A 124 7.60 -10.20 11.04
C ASN A 124 7.73 -8.71 11.46
N ASP A 125 6.93 -8.31 12.45
CA ASP A 125 7.29 -7.54 13.64
C ASP A 125 8.43 -6.52 13.51
N PHE A 126 8.31 -5.63 12.52
CA PHE A 126 9.32 -4.62 12.20
C PHE A 126 10.68 -5.16 11.68
N GLY A 127 10.79 -6.45 11.37
CA GLY A 127 11.98 -7.03 10.72
C GLY A 127 12.21 -6.45 9.32
N PRO A 128 13.43 -6.48 8.78
CA PRO A 128 13.74 -5.89 7.47
C PRO A 128 13.18 -6.68 6.28
N ALA A 129 12.72 -7.92 6.50
CA ALA A 129 12.23 -8.81 5.46
C ALA A 129 10.80 -9.30 5.79
N MET A 130 10.00 -9.44 4.74
CA MET A 130 8.67 -10.00 4.74
C MET A 130 8.77 -11.50 4.49
N ARG A 131 8.29 -12.28 5.45
CA ARG A 131 8.17 -13.73 5.35
C ARG A 131 6.72 -14.13 5.60
N LEU A 132 6.23 -15.11 4.84
CA LEU A 132 4.87 -15.62 4.93
C LEU A 132 4.88 -17.15 4.82
N GLY A 133 4.05 -17.81 5.64
CA GLY A 133 3.95 -19.27 5.79
C GLY A 133 5.31 -19.97 5.88
N GLU A 134 6.11 -19.59 6.88
CA GLU A 134 7.46 -20.12 7.11
C GLU A 134 8.46 -19.93 5.95
N GLY A 135 8.09 -19.15 4.93
CA GLY A 135 8.92 -18.91 3.75
C GLY A 135 8.51 -19.70 2.51
N ASP A 136 7.44 -20.50 2.59
CA ASP A 136 6.93 -21.27 1.44
C ASP A 136 6.23 -20.35 0.43
N GLU A 137 5.36 -19.44 0.88
CA GLU A 137 4.68 -18.48 0.00
C GLU A 137 5.50 -17.22 -0.26
N VAL A 138 6.12 -16.64 0.78
CA VAL A 138 7.00 -15.47 0.63
C VAL A 138 8.27 -15.68 1.43
N ARG A 139 9.39 -15.80 0.72
CA ARG A 139 10.70 -16.06 1.31
C ARG A 139 11.54 -14.79 1.41
N ASP A 140 11.45 -14.11 2.56
CA ASP A 140 12.35 -13.03 2.98
C ASP A 140 12.49 -11.87 1.97
N VAL A 141 11.38 -11.47 1.37
CA VAL A 141 11.34 -10.32 0.45
C VAL A 141 11.64 -9.03 1.22
N PRO A 142 12.51 -8.13 0.74
CA PRO A 142 12.81 -6.88 1.44
C PRO A 142 11.53 -6.09 1.75
N HIS A 143 11.34 -5.68 2.99
CA HIS A 143 10.19 -4.84 3.34
C HIS A 143 10.37 -3.45 2.67
N PRO A 144 9.32 -2.82 2.07
CA PRO A 144 9.45 -1.52 1.40
C PRO A 144 10.02 -0.43 2.33
N LEU A 145 9.65 -0.47 3.60
CA LEU A 145 10.20 0.40 4.65
C LEU A 145 11.39 -0.22 5.42
N SER A 146 12.22 -1.01 4.75
CA SER A 146 13.54 -1.44 5.24
C SER A 146 14.66 -0.60 4.59
N PRO A 147 15.91 -0.63 5.11
CA PRO A 147 17.03 0.03 4.45
C PRO A 147 17.22 -0.39 2.98
N LEU A 148 17.06 -1.68 2.68
CA LEU A 148 17.17 -2.21 1.31
C LEU A 148 15.95 -1.82 0.44
N GLY A 149 14.84 -1.42 1.05
CA GLY A 149 13.63 -1.04 0.32
C GLY A 149 13.81 0.17 -0.60
N LEU A 150 14.73 1.08 -0.27
CA LEU A 150 15.05 2.24 -1.12
C LEU A 150 15.72 1.87 -2.45
N ASP A 151 16.33 0.69 -2.52
CA ASP A 151 17.02 0.22 -3.73
C ASP A 151 16.12 -0.67 -4.60
N VAL A 152 15.02 -1.19 -4.05
CA VAL A 152 14.17 -2.22 -4.66
C VAL A 152 12.78 -1.71 -5.06
N TYR A 153 12.27 -0.67 -4.39
CA TYR A 153 10.92 -0.15 -4.61
C TYR A 153 10.93 1.30 -5.07
N ASP A 154 9.97 1.62 -5.94
CA ASP A 154 9.65 3.00 -6.28
C ASP A 154 8.61 3.56 -5.30
N PHE A 155 8.78 4.82 -4.90
CA PHE A 155 7.92 5.49 -3.95
C PHE A 155 7.21 6.68 -4.60
N ALA A 156 5.92 6.79 -4.37
CA ALA A 156 5.16 7.98 -4.75
C ALA A 156 4.34 8.49 -3.58
N LEU A 157 4.13 9.80 -3.52
CA LEU A 157 3.17 10.38 -2.59
C LEU A 157 1.77 10.22 -3.15
N GLY A 158 0.86 9.68 -2.33
CA GLY A 158 -0.57 9.74 -2.58
C GLY A 158 -1.15 11.12 -2.29
N ASP A 159 -2.47 11.20 -2.30
CA ASP A 159 -3.19 12.43 -1.97
C ASP A 159 -2.80 12.89 -0.58
N THR A 160 -2.49 14.18 -0.44
CA THR A 160 -2.02 14.69 0.84
C THR A 160 -2.98 15.71 1.43
N THR A 161 -3.39 15.46 2.68
CA THR A 161 -4.17 16.38 3.49
C THR A 161 -3.26 17.08 4.50
N THR A 162 -3.31 18.41 4.52
CA THR A 162 -2.62 19.21 5.53
C THR A 162 -3.59 19.54 6.67
N ILE A 163 -3.21 19.21 7.90
CA ILE A 163 -3.90 19.60 9.13
C ILE A 163 -3.08 20.72 9.77
N VAL A 164 -3.65 21.93 9.84
CA VAL A 164 -3.00 23.10 10.43
C VAL A 164 -3.43 23.24 11.89
N PHE A 165 -2.45 23.32 12.79
CA PHE A 165 -2.60 23.70 14.20
C PHE A 165 -1.93 25.06 14.42
N PRO A 166 -2.28 25.82 15.48
CA PRO A 166 -1.69 27.14 15.74
C PRO A 166 -0.16 27.17 15.78
N GLU A 167 0.47 26.07 16.19
CA GLU A 167 1.93 25.96 16.36
C GLU A 167 2.61 24.96 15.39
N ARG A 168 1.83 24.23 14.58
CA ARG A 168 2.40 23.23 13.66
C ARG A 168 1.49 22.89 12.50
N GLU A 169 2.11 22.49 11.40
CA GLU A 169 1.43 21.87 10.26
C GLU A 169 1.73 20.37 10.25
N VAL A 170 0.69 19.53 10.07
CA VAL A 170 0.83 18.08 9.95
C VAL A 170 0.32 17.65 8.57
N ARG A 171 1.21 17.10 7.76
CA ARG A 171 0.89 16.61 6.42
C ARG A 171 0.65 15.10 6.46
N VAL A 172 -0.56 14.68 6.10
CA VAL A 172 -1.03 13.29 6.12
C VAL A 172 -1.21 12.81 4.68
N VAL A 173 -0.56 11.72 4.31
CA VAL A 173 -0.70 11.07 2.99
C VAL A 173 -1.75 9.97 3.12
N ALA A 174 -2.77 9.98 2.24
CA ALA A 174 -3.80 8.95 2.13
C ALA A 174 -3.43 7.91 1.08
#